data_AF-X1TEM5-F1
#
_entry.id   AF-X1TEM5-F1
#
_cell.length_a   1.000
_cell.length_b   1.000
_cell.length_c   1.000
_cell.angle_alpha   90.00
_cell.angle_beta   90.00
_cell.angle_gamma   90.00
#
_symmetry.space_group_name_H-M   'P 1'
#
loop_
_entity.id
_entity.type
_entity.pdbx_description
1 polymer ?
#
loop_
_entity_poly.entity_id
_entity_poly.type
_entity_poly.pdbx_seq_one_letter_code
_entity_poly.pdbx_strand_id
1 'polypeptide(L)'
;MKLQEYKGLVATVCTSGDVKPQYAQAREDMRAWNIEHGFTNVEYRTFPAALVESGRDEIMTHALKEEYEWVLQIDADAGPFPNNTLMRLLHTAYEAFPHV
;
A
#
# COMPACT_ATOMS: atom_id res chain seq x y z
N MET A 1 1.15 -17.74 -10.59
CA MET A 1 0.40 -16.46 -10.70
C MET A 1 1.42 -15.35 -10.78
N LYS A 2 1.22 -14.31 -11.59
CA LYS A 2 2.18 -13.19 -11.66
C LYS A 2 1.94 -12.24 -10.48
N LEU A 3 3.00 -11.65 -9.91
CA LEU A 3 2.88 -10.72 -8.76
C LEU A 3 1.90 -9.57 -9.01
N GLN A 4 1.77 -9.15 -10.27
CA GLN A 4 0.90 -8.09 -10.73
C GLN A 4 -0.61 -8.42 -10.69
N GLU A 5 -0.96 -9.71 -10.61
CA GLU A 5 -2.35 -10.20 -10.62
C GLU A 5 -2.94 -10.31 -9.20
N TYR A 6 -2.07 -10.35 -8.18
CA TYR A 6 -2.48 -10.49 -6.79
C TYR A 6 -3.34 -9.30 -6.34
N LYS A 7 -4.45 -9.58 -5.67
CA LYS A 7 -5.33 -8.57 -5.07
C LYS A 7 -4.61 -7.91 -3.89
N GLY A 8 -4.23 -6.64 -4.05
CA GLY A 8 -3.40 -5.92 -3.10
C GLY A 8 -4.02 -4.64 -2.55
N LEU A 9 -3.62 -4.27 -1.34
CA LEU A 9 -4.00 -3.00 -0.71
C LEU A 9 -2.75 -2.19 -0.36
N VAL A 10 -2.64 -0.98 -0.91
CA VAL A 10 -1.74 0.06 -0.43
C VAL A 10 -2.55 1.02 0.43
N ALA A 11 -2.36 0.96 1.73
CA ALA A 11 -3.12 1.74 2.69
C ALA A 11 -2.23 2.78 3.38
N THR A 12 -2.70 4.03 3.44
CA THR A 12 -2.08 5.08 4.25
C THR A 12 -2.90 5.36 5.50
N VAL A 13 -2.28 5.39 6.67
CA VAL A 13 -2.92 5.83 7.92
C VAL A 13 -2.56 7.28 8.20
N CYS A 14 -3.57 8.13 8.46
CA CYS A 14 -3.36 9.54 8.76
C CYS A 14 -4.03 9.90 10.09
N THR A 15 -3.22 10.25 11.09
CA THR A 15 -3.71 10.90 12.30
C THR A 15 -3.94 12.38 12.04
N SER A 16 -5.05 12.93 12.54
CA SER A 16 -5.43 14.35 12.43
C SER A 16 -5.78 14.90 11.04
N GLY A 17 -5.80 14.08 9.99
CA GLY A 17 -6.29 14.46 8.66
C GLY A 17 -5.30 15.24 7.79
N ASP A 18 -4.16 15.68 8.33
CA ASP A 18 -3.13 16.40 7.59
C ASP A 18 -2.08 15.44 7.00
N VAL A 19 -2.28 15.06 5.74
CA VAL A 19 -1.21 14.45 4.92
C VAL A 19 -0.48 15.57 4.20
N LYS A 20 0.82 15.75 4.44
CA LYS A 20 1.59 16.77 3.71
C LYS A 20 1.57 16.47 2.20
N PRO A 21 1.47 17.48 1.32
CA PRO A 21 1.32 17.28 -0.12
C PRO A 21 2.37 16.36 -0.75
N GLN A 22 3.63 16.46 -0.31
CA GLN A 22 4.72 15.63 -0.84
C GLN A 22 4.53 14.13 -0.55
N TYR A 23 3.85 13.76 0.52
CA TYR A 23 3.62 12.36 0.90
C TYR A 23 2.44 11.78 0.13
N ALA A 24 1.39 12.60 -0.08
CA ALA A 24 0.30 12.26 -0.99
C ALA A 24 0.82 12.07 -2.43
N GLN A 25 1.69 12.97 -2.89
CA GLN A 25 2.27 12.89 -4.23
C GLN A 25 3.09 11.61 -4.43
N ALA A 26 3.94 11.24 -3.46
CA ALA A 26 4.74 10.01 -3.56
C ALA A 26 3.85 8.75 -3.72
N ARG A 27 2.68 8.71 -3.07
CA ARG A 27 1.71 7.62 -3.24
C ARG A 27 1.10 7.62 -4.63
N GLU A 28 0.70 8.78 -5.15
CA GLU A 28 0.14 8.89 -6.50
C GLU A 28 1.17 8.54 -7.58
N ASP A 29 2.43 8.93 -7.39
CA ASP A 29 3.54 8.56 -8.29
C ASP A 29 3.76 7.04 -8.31
N MET A 30 3.72 6.39 -7.14
CA MET A 30 3.77 4.94 -7.04
C MET A 30 2.56 4.28 -7.71
N ARG A 31 1.35 4.83 -7.52
CA ARG A 31 0.14 4.33 -8.17
C ARG A 31 0.24 4.40 -9.70
N ALA A 32 0.68 5.54 -10.24
CA ALA A 32 0.87 5.73 -11.68
C ALA A 32 1.89 4.73 -12.22
N TRP A 33 3.04 4.60 -11.56
CA TRP A 33 4.09 3.66 -11.93
C TRP A 33 3.57 2.21 -11.93
N ASN A 34 2.83 1.80 -10.90
CA ASN A 34 2.28 0.45 -10.79
C ASN A 34 1.29 0.14 -11.92
N ILE A 35 0.42 1.08 -12.28
CA ILE A 35 -0.50 0.93 -13.42
C ILE A 35 0.27 0.71 -14.73
N GLU A 36 1.31 1.51 -14.98
CA GLU A 36 2.16 1.39 -16.17
C GLU A 36 2.90 0.03 -16.24
N HIS A 37 3.17 -0.58 -15.08
CA HIS A 37 3.90 -1.85 -14.97
C HIS A 37 2.98 -3.06 -14.73
N GLY A 38 1.67 -2.89 -14.99
CA GLY A 38 0.71 -3.99 -15.07
C GLY A 38 0.09 -4.43 -13.75
N PHE A 39 0.33 -3.71 -12.64
CA PHE A 39 -0.39 -3.95 -11.38
C PHE A 39 -1.83 -3.42 -11.52
N THR A 40 -2.74 -4.30 -11.93
CA THR A 40 -4.13 -3.95 -12.25
C THR A 40 -5.10 -4.18 -11.09
N ASN A 41 -4.69 -4.93 -10.06
CA ASN A 41 -5.54 -5.35 -8.95
C ASN A 41 -5.06 -4.80 -7.59
N VAL A 42 -4.74 -3.50 -7.56
CA VAL A 42 -4.23 -2.82 -6.35
C VAL A 42 -5.15 -1.67 -5.97
N GLU A 43 -5.70 -1.71 -4.76
CA GLU A 43 -6.43 -0.60 -4.18
C GLU A 43 -5.47 0.35 -3.44
N TYR A 44 -5.71 1.65 -3.57
CA TYR A 44 -4.99 2.71 -2.86
C TYR A 44 -5.97 3.47 -2.00
N ARG A 45 -5.80 3.44 -0.68
CA ARG A 45 -6.78 4.00 0.25
C ARG A 45 -6.13 4.69 1.44
N THR A 46 -6.74 5.80 1.87
CA THR A 46 -6.37 6.48 3.12
C THR A 46 -7.38 6.17 4.21
N PHE A 47 -6.90 5.80 5.38
CA PHE A 47 -7.69 5.55 6.58
C PHE A 47 -7.45 6.67 7.59
N PRO A 48 -8.39 7.61 7.75
CA PRO A 48 -8.30 8.64 8.76
C PRO A 48 -8.57 8.04 10.14
N ALA A 49 -7.69 8.29 11.10
CA ALA A 49 -7.84 7.76 12.45
C ALA A 49 -7.45 8.79 13.52
N ALA A 50 -8.00 8.64 14.73
CA ALA A 50 -7.58 9.45 15.88
C ALA A 50 -6.21 8.99 16.41
N LEU A 51 -5.93 7.69 16.34
CA LEU A 51 -4.67 7.07 16.71
C LEU A 51 -4.18 6.19 15.55
N VAL A 52 -2.87 6.16 15.31
CA VAL A 52 -2.27 5.37 14.24
C VAL A 52 -2.68 3.90 14.36
N GLU A 53 -2.62 3.35 15.57
CA GLU A 53 -2.96 1.96 15.87
C GLU A 53 -4.39 1.63 15.46
N SER A 54 -5.36 2.49 15.83
CA SER A 54 -6.77 2.29 15.45
C SER A 54 -6.98 2.32 13.93
N GLY A 55 -6.22 3.16 13.21
CA GLY A 55 -6.27 3.17 11.75
C GLY A 55 -5.65 1.93 11.12
N ARG A 56 -4.56 1.40 11.69
CA ARG A 56 -3.95 0.14 11.24
C ARG A 56 -4.88 -1.05 11.46
N ASP A 57 -5.61 -1.08 12.57
CA ASP A 57 -6.62 -2.12 12.83
C ASP A 57 -7.78 -2.05 11.82
N GLU A 58 -8.23 -0.85 11.47
CA GLU A 58 -9.27 -0.65 10.46
C GLU A 58 -8.80 -1.09 9.07
N ILE A 59 -7.56 -0.77 8.70
CA ILE A 59 -6.92 -1.25 7.47
C ILE A 59 -6.95 -2.77 7.41
N MET A 60 -6.55 -3.45 8.49
CA MET A 60 -6.53 -4.91 8.52
C MET A 60 -7.94 -5.51 8.49
N THR A 61 -8.90 -4.89 9.18
CA THR A 61 -10.31 -5.31 9.15
C THR A 61 -10.88 -5.23 7.74
N HIS A 62 -10.62 -4.12 7.05
CA HIS A 62 -11.00 -3.96 5.65
C HIS A 62 -10.29 -4.99 4.77
N ALA A 63 -8.99 -5.19 4.99
CA ALA A 63 -8.21 -6.10 4.17
C ALA A 63 -8.68 -7.55 4.26
N LEU A 64 -9.01 -8.00 5.47
CA LEU A 64 -9.54 -9.34 5.72
C LEU A 64 -10.93 -9.51 5.11
N LYS A 65 -11.81 -8.51 5.25
CA LYS A 65 -13.17 -8.56 4.69
C LYS A 65 -13.18 -8.66 3.17
N GLU A 66 -12.25 -7.97 2.52
CA GLU A 66 -12.12 -7.94 1.06
C GLU A 66 -11.16 -9.01 0.54
N GLU A 67 -10.59 -9.87 1.40
CA GLU A 67 -9.72 -10.98 1.01
C GLU A 67 -8.51 -10.54 0.16
N TYR A 68 -7.82 -9.47 0.54
CA TYR A 68 -6.56 -9.11 -0.13
C TYR A 68 -5.46 -10.13 0.20
N GLU A 69 -4.61 -10.38 -0.78
CA GLU A 69 -3.49 -11.33 -0.69
C GLU A 69 -2.25 -10.71 -0.05
N TRP A 70 -2.13 -9.38 -0.11
CA TRP A 70 -1.12 -8.62 0.60
C TRP A 70 -1.61 -7.22 0.94
N VAL A 71 -1.03 -6.65 1.99
CA VAL A 71 -1.27 -5.28 2.45
C VAL A 71 0.07 -4.57 2.63
N LEU A 72 0.23 -3.41 2.02
CA LEU A 72 1.31 -2.46 2.28
C LEU A 72 0.74 -1.28 3.06
N GLN A 73 1.10 -1.18 4.34
CA GLN A 73 0.76 -0.03 5.17
C GLN A 73 1.87 1.01 5.08
N ILE A 74 1.50 2.27 4.84
CA ILE A 74 2.41 3.40 4.74
C ILE A 74 1.94 4.46 5.72
N ASP A 75 2.81 4.88 6.63
CA ASP A 75 2.49 6.01 7.51
C ASP A 75 2.40 7.29 6.65
N ALA A 76 1.42 8.16 6.93
CA ALA A 76 1.18 9.36 6.12
C ALA A 76 2.36 10.36 6.08
N ASP A 77 3.39 10.15 6.89
CA ASP A 77 4.62 10.94 6.95
C ASP A 77 5.88 10.18 6.47
N ALA A 78 5.75 8.94 5.99
CA ALA A 78 6.87 8.09 5.58
C ALA A 78 7.51 8.47 4.23
N GLY A 79 7.05 9.53 3.55
CA GLY A 79 7.58 9.96 2.26
C GLY A 79 8.74 10.97 2.35
N PRO A 80 9.35 11.32 1.21
CA PRO A 80 9.15 10.74 -0.12
C PRO A 80 9.86 9.37 -0.28
N PHE A 81 9.29 8.49 -1.09
CA PHE A 81 9.86 7.18 -1.45
C PHE A 81 9.86 6.96 -2.97
N PRO A 82 10.70 6.07 -3.52
CA PRO A 82 10.72 5.77 -4.95
C PRO A 82 9.37 5.23 -5.45
N ASN A 83 8.97 5.59 -6.67
CA ASN A 83 7.72 5.13 -7.29
C ASN A 83 7.65 3.60 -7.50
N ASN A 84 8.79 2.92 -7.63
CA ASN A 84 8.86 1.46 -7.77
C ASN A 84 8.89 0.69 -6.43
N THR A 85 8.61 1.35 -5.30
CA THR A 85 8.72 0.76 -3.95
C THR A 85 7.88 -0.51 -3.81
N LEU A 86 6.62 -0.50 -4.28
CA LEU A 86 5.74 -1.67 -4.19
C LEU A 86 6.35 -2.89 -4.89
N MET A 87 6.76 -2.74 -6.15
CA MET A 87 7.34 -3.85 -6.91
C MET A 87 8.56 -4.42 -6.18
N ARG A 88 9.46 -3.56 -5.68
CA ARG A 88 10.65 -4.01 -4.95
C ARG A 88 10.31 -4.80 -3.71
N LEU A 89 9.30 -4.37 -2.94
CA LEU A 89 8.84 -5.06 -1.74
C LEU A 89 8.23 -6.43 -2.08
N LEU A 90 7.30 -6.47 -3.04
CA LEU A 90 6.63 -7.72 -3.43
C LEU A 90 7.60 -8.74 -4.02
N HIS A 91 8.48 -8.30 -4.91
CA HIS A 91 9.51 -9.16 -5.48
C HIS A 91 10.45 -9.69 -4.41
N THR A 92 10.81 -8.87 -3.41
CA THR A 92 11.62 -9.34 -2.27
C THR A 92 10.86 -10.36 -1.42
N ALA A 93 9.58 -10.10 -1.13
CA ALA A 93 8.78 -10.98 -0.27
C ALA A 93 8.52 -12.35 -0.90
N TYR A 94 8.18 -12.39 -2.19
CA TYR A 94 7.68 -13.61 -2.84
C TYR A 94 8.72 -14.33 -3.71
N GLU A 95 9.75 -13.65 -4.21
CA GLU A 95 10.82 -14.33 -4.97
C GLU A 95 12.00 -14.72 -4.09
N ALA A 96 12.27 -14.02 -2.99
CA ALA A 96 13.30 -14.45 -2.04
C ALA A 96 12.84 -15.60 -1.13
N PHE A 97 11.52 -15.73 -0.92
CA PHE A 97 10.90 -16.84 -0.20
C PHE A 97 10.01 -17.59 -1.19
N PRO A 98 10.52 -18.64 -1.87
CA PRO A 98 9.69 -19.44 -2.76
C PRO A 98 8.48 -19.92 -1.99
N HIS A 99 7.28 -19.64 -2.52
CA HIS A 99 5.98 -19.92 -1.90
C HIS A 99 6.01 -21.27 -1.18
N VAL A 100 6.04 -21.24 0.16
CA VAL A 100 6.07 -22.42 1.03
C VAL A 100 4.68 -23.03 1.11
#